data_AF-A0A1L7AKT6-F1
#
_entry.id   AF-A0A1L7AKT6-F1
#
_cell.length_a   1.000
_cell.length_b   1.000
_cell.length_c   1.000
_cell.angle_alpha   90.00
_cell.angle_beta   90.00
_cell.angle_gamma   90.00
#
_symmetry.space_group_name_H-M   'P 1'
#
loop_
_entity.id
_entity.type
_entity.pdbx_description
1 polymer ?
#
loop_
_entity_poly.entity_id
_entity_poly.type
_entity_poly.pdbx_seq_one_letter_code
_entity_poly.pdbx_strand_id
1 'polypeptide(L)' 'MKAVGTYSSLAKAEAAIRELLPLPGFRDWPGGFRIYEVTLDRDLWPEGFAGTKTGERPGP' A
#
# COMPACT_ATOMS: atom_id res chain seq x y z
N MET A 1 -5.60 -2.72 5.13
CA MET A 1 -4.86 -3.15 3.92
C MET A 1 -3.42 -3.40 4.33
N LYS A 2 -2.81 -4.52 3.93
CA LYS A 2 -1.38 -4.81 4.18
C LYS A 2 -0.62 -4.65 2.86
N ALA A 3 0.51 -3.95 2.89
CA ALA A 3 1.38 -3.82 1.73
C ALA A 3 2.27 -5.05 1.61
N VAL A 4 2.39 -5.59 0.40
CA VAL A 4 3.19 -6.78 0.10
C VAL A 4 4.54 -6.39 -0.51
N GLY A 5 4.57 -5.31 -1.29
CA GLY A 5 5.79 -4.74 -1.86
C GLY A 5 5.47 -3.56 -2.78
N THR A 6 6.51 -2.79 -3.12
CA THR A 6 6.46 -1.73 -4.13
C THR A 6 7.42 -2.09 -5.25
N TYR A 7 6.97 -2.01 -6.49
CA TYR A 7 7.74 -2.46 -7.66
C TYR A 7 7.90 -1.33 -8.67
N SER A 8 9.02 -1.31 -9.37
CA SER A 8 9.34 -0.26 -10.34
C SER A 8 8.53 -0.32 -11.64
N SER A 9 7.72 -1.37 -11.83
CA SER A 9 6.86 -1.53 -13.00
C SER A 9 5.69 -2.49 -12.70
N LEU A 10 4.61 -2.36 -13.48
CA LEU A 10 3.46 -3.25 -13.41
C LEU A 10 3.86 -4.72 -13.61
N ALA A 11 4.68 -5.02 -14.63
CA ALA A 11 5.12 -6.37 -14.93
C ALA A 11 5.86 -7.06 -13.76
N LYS A 12 6.64 -6.29 -12.98
CA LYS A 12 7.30 -6.80 -11.77
C LYS A 12 6.31 -7.06 -10.64
N ALA A 13 5.32 -6.20 -10.46
CA ALA A 13 4.25 -6.42 -9.48
C ALA A 13 3.42 -7.67 -9.82
N GLU A 14 3.09 -7.88 -11.08
CA GLU A 14 2.39 -9.09 -11.55
C GLU A 14 3.25 -10.35 -11.37
N ALA A 15 4.57 -10.27 -11.61
CA ALA A 15 5.48 -11.38 -11.34
C ALA A 15 5.49 -11.76 -9.86
N ALA A 16 5.56 -10.77 -8.98
CA ALA A 16 5.51 -11.01 -7.54
C ALA A 16 4.18 -11.65 -7.10
N ILE A 17 3.04 -11.25 -7.68
CA ILE A 17 1.75 -11.91 -7.42
C ILE A 17 1.83 -13.40 -7.79
N ARG A 18 2.38 -13.73 -8.96
CA ARG A 18 2.51 -15.14 -9.40
C ARG A 18 3.39 -15.96 -8.46
N GLU A 19 4.45 -15.37 -7.92
CA GLU A 19 5.36 -16.03 -6.98
C GLU A 19 4.75 -16.21 -5.57
N LEU A 20 3.96 -15.24 -5.12
CA LEU A 20 3.37 -15.24 -3.78
C LEU A 20 2.04 -16.00 -3.69
N LEU A 21 1.28 -16.05 -4.78
CA LEU A 21 -0.03 -16.71 -4.83
C LEU A 21 -0.03 -18.16 -4.29
N PRO A 22 0.99 -19.01 -4.52
CA PRO A 22 1.01 -20.36 -3.98
C PRO A 22 1.25 -20.45 -2.46
N LEU A 23 1.66 -19.37 -1.79
CA LEU A 23 1.99 -19.43 -0.36
C LEU A 23 0.72 -19.62 0.51
N PRO A 24 0.84 -20.22 1.71
CA PRO A 24 -0.28 -20.37 2.64
C PRO A 24 -0.97 -19.04 2.94
N GLY A 25 -2.30 -19.04 3.04
CA GLY A 25 -3.11 -17.83 3.22
C GLY A 25 -3.36 -17.05 1.92
N PHE A 26 -2.36 -16.88 1.05
CA PHE A 26 -2.56 -16.23 -0.27
C PHE A 26 -3.28 -17.15 -1.26
N ARG A 27 -2.94 -18.44 -1.27
CA ARG A 27 -3.59 -19.44 -2.14
C ARG A 27 -5.09 -19.58 -1.88
N ASP A 28 -5.52 -19.29 -0.66
CA ASP A 28 -6.92 -19.41 -0.23
C ASP A 28 -7.77 -18.23 -0.75
N TRP A 29 -7.13 -17.16 -1.23
CA TRP A 29 -7.76 -15.94 -1.74
C TRP A 29 -7.09 -15.44 -3.04
N PRO A 30 -7.25 -16.14 -4.17
CA PRO A 30 -6.53 -15.83 -5.41
C PRO A 30 -6.85 -14.47 -6.03
N GLY A 31 -8.04 -13.91 -5.75
CA GLY A 31 -8.42 -12.54 -6.14
C GLY A 31 -8.07 -11.46 -5.10
N GLY A 32 -7.31 -11.80 -4.06
CA GLY A 32 -7.03 -10.91 -2.93
C GLY A 32 -5.96 -9.84 -3.19
N PHE A 33 -5.16 -9.99 -4.25
CA PHE A 33 -4.12 -9.03 -4.62
C PHE A 33 -4.70 -7.83 -5.36
N ARG A 34 -4.15 -6.64 -5.07
CA ARG A 34 -4.47 -5.38 -5.75
C ARG A 34 -3.18 -4.62 -6.04
N ILE A 35 -3.08 -4.07 -7.23
CA ILE A 35 -1.96 -3.22 -7.65
C ILE A 35 -2.46 -1.78 -7.70
N TYR A 36 -1.68 -0.88 -7.12
CA TYR A 36 -1.92 0.56 -7.14
C TYR A 36 -0.65 1.26 -7.64
N GLU A 37 -0.82 2.23 -8.53
CA GLU A 37 0.30 3.10 -8.94
C GLU A 37 0.63 4.08 -7.82
N VAL A 38 1.93 4.30 -7.59
CA VAL A 38 2.43 5.27 -6.63
C VAL A 38 3.52 6.10 -7.28
N THR A 39 3.55 7.39 -6.96
CA THR A 39 4.63 8.29 -7.34
C THR A 39 5.70 8.25 -6.24
N LEU A 40 6.95 8.00 -6.61
CA LEU A 40 8.07 8.11 -5.67
C LEU A 40 8.31 9.58 -5.30
N ASP A 41 8.88 9.79 -4.12
CA ASP A 41 9.22 11.13 -3.59
C ASP A 41 8.02 12.09 -3.50
N ARG A 42 6.82 11.52 -3.38
CA ARG A 42 5.58 12.25 -3.15
C ARG A 42 5.05 11.95 -1.76
N ASP A 43 4.96 12.98 -0.94
CA ASP A 43 4.26 12.90 0.33
C ASP A 43 2.77 12.64 0.07
N LEU A 44 2.24 11.56 0.66
CA LEU A 44 0.81 11.23 0.58
C LEU A 44 -0.03 12.02 1.60
N TRP A 45 0.62 12.57 2.63
CA TRP A 45 0.01 13.36 3.69
C TRP A 45 0.89 14.59 3.98
N PRO A 46 1.07 15.52 3.01
CA PRO A 46 1.95 16.66 3.18
C PRO A 46 1.52 17.58 4.34
N GLU A 47 0.25 17.53 4.73
CA GLU A 47 -0.32 18.28 5.85
C GLU A 47 -0.47 17.47 7.15
N GLY A 48 0.03 16.23 7.20
CA GLY A 48 -0.11 15.32 8.34
C GLY A 48 -1.40 14.47 8.32
N PHE A 49 -1.55 13.57 9.29
CA PHE A 49 -2.63 12.56 9.32
C PHE A 49 -3.90 13.01 10.08
N ALA A 50 -4.04 14.32 10.35
CA ALA A 50 -5.04 14.83 11.27
C ALA A 50 -6.45 14.86 10.66
N GLY A 51 -7.25 13.85 11.00
CA GLY A 51 -8.71 13.93 10.92
C GLY A 51 -9.26 14.66 12.15
N THR A 52 -9.13 15.98 12.24
CA THR A 52 -9.92 16.75 13.21
C THR A 52 -10.54 17.96 12.55
N LYS A 53 -11.87 17.94 12.44
CA LYS A 53 -12.58 19.19 12.75
C LYS A 53 -12.13 19.57 14.16
N THR A 54 -11.70 20.82 14.29
CA THR A 54 -11.16 21.48 15.49
C THR A 54 -9.63 21.50 15.52
N GLY A 55 -9.11 22.68 15.20
CA GLY A 55 -7.71 23.02 15.28
C GLY A 55 -7.30 23.37 16.70
N GLU A 56 -6.91 22.36 17.47
CA GLU A 56 -6.05 22.56 18.62
C GLU A 56 -4.80 21.70 18.46
N ARG A 57 -3.66 22.39 18.47
CA ARG A 57 -2.33 21.78 18.55
C ARG A 57 -2.17 21.27 19.99
N PRO A 58 -1.85 19.99 20.24
CA PRO A 58 -1.47 19.60 21.59
C PRO A 58 -0.19 20.37 21.97
N GLY A 59 -0.23 21.01 23.14
CA GLY A 59 0.90 21.74 23.72
C GLY A 59 2.09 20.81 24.02
N PRO A 60 3.24 21.39 24.40
CA PRO A 60 4.50 20.66 24.58
C PRO A 60 4.42 19.52 25.60
#